data_AF-A0AAU7DT15-F1
#
_entry.id   AF-A0AAU7DT15-F1
#
_cell.length_a   1.000
_cell.length_b   1.000
_cell.length_c   1.000
_cell.angle_alpha   90.00
_cell.angle_beta   90.00
_cell.angle_gamma   90.00
#
_symmetry.space_group_name_H-M   'P 1'
#
loop_
_entity.id
_entity.type
_entity.pdbx_description
1 polymer ?
#
loop_
_entity_poly.entity_id
_entity_poly.type
_entity_poly.pdbx_seq_one_letter_code
_entity_poly.pdbx_strand_id
1 'polypeptide(L)' 'MHGNDTPAPPTPAPHLDPEDYYFDGPNMVFTAAFLLKRGTCCGSGCRHCPYRGTPQDKNAPA' A
#
# COMPACT_ATOMS: atom_id res chain seq x y z
N MET A 1 -32.27 -14.47 3.81
CA MET A 1 -31.24 -13.96 2.87
C MET A 1 -30.01 -13.61 3.69
N HIS A 2 -29.18 -14.59 4.06
CA HIS A 2 -27.91 -14.28 4.70
C HIS A 2 -26.92 -13.92 3.60
N GLY A 3 -26.48 -12.66 3.61
CA GLY A 3 -25.44 -12.16 2.71
C GLY A 3 -24.20 -13.01 2.86
N ASN A 4 -23.57 -13.32 1.74
CA ASN A 4 -22.27 -13.95 1.69
C ASN A 4 -21.20 -12.90 1.99
N ASP A 5 -21.12 -12.45 3.25
CA ASP A 5 -19.93 -11.80 3.78
C ASP A 5 -18.80 -12.82 3.78
N THR A 6 -18.19 -13.00 2.60
CA THR A 6 -16.90 -13.66 2.48
C THR A 6 -15.91 -12.70 3.13
N PRO A 7 -15.35 -12.99 4.32
CA PRO A 7 -14.21 -12.22 4.79
C PRO A 7 -13.14 -12.39 3.72
N ALA A 8 -12.72 -11.29 3.09
CA ALA A 8 -11.51 -11.28 2.29
C ALA A 8 -10.43 -12.01 3.11
N PRO A 9 -9.69 -12.97 2.51
CA PRO A 9 -8.75 -13.79 3.26
C PRO A 9 -7.86 -12.86 4.08
N PRO A 10 -7.55 -13.18 5.36
CA PRO A 10 -6.63 -12.37 6.15
C PRO A 10 -5.34 -12.31 5.34
N THR A 11 -5.04 -11.15 4.75
CA THR A 11 -3.91 -10.97 3.86
C THR A 11 -2.70 -11.49 4.65
N PRO A 12 -2.06 -12.61 4.25
CA PRO A 12 -0.86 -13.04 4.95
C PRO A 12 0.07 -11.84 4.90
N ALA A 13 0.58 -11.42 6.06
CA ALA A 13 1.48 -10.28 6.18
C ALA A 13 2.41 -10.29 4.97
N PRO A 14 2.36 -9.26 4.10
CA PRO A 14 2.90 -9.36 2.76
C PRO A 14 4.33 -9.85 2.90
N HIS A 15 4.61 -11.00 2.28
CA HIS A 15 5.97 -11.45 2.13
C HIS A 15 6.68 -10.31 1.41
N LEU A 16 7.50 -9.57 2.16
CA LEU A 16 8.18 -8.39 1.65
C LEU A 16 9.31 -8.93 0.80
N ASP A 17 9.08 -8.97 -0.50
CA ASP A 17 10.14 -9.31 -1.44
C ASP A 17 11.20 -8.20 -1.41
N PRO A 18 12.47 -8.50 -1.67
CA PRO A 18 13.50 -7.48 -1.80
C PRO A 18 13.21 -6.46 -2.92
N GLU A 19 12.25 -6.72 -3.82
CA GLU A 19 11.73 -5.74 -4.78
C GLU A 19 10.66 -4.77 -4.22
N ASP A 20 10.07 -5.07 -3.06
CA ASP A 20 9.03 -4.26 -2.42
C ASP A 20 9.60 -3.07 -1.64
N TYR A 21 10.86 -3.16 -1.24
CA TYR A 21 11.54 -2.11 -0.50
C TYR A 21 13.04 -2.14 -0.80
N TYR A 22 13.68 -1.00 -0.70
CA TYR A 22 15.14 -0.90 -0.75
C TYR A 22 15.64 -0.09 0.41
N PHE A 23 16.89 -0.32 0.80
CA PHE A 23 17.56 0.49 1.80
C PHE A 23 18.34 1.61 1.12
N ASP A 24 18.01 2.84 1.46
CA ASP A 24 18.76 4.04 1.12
C ASP A 24 19.52 4.48 2.38
N GLY A 25 20.71 3.91 2.58
CA GLY A 25 21.50 4.08 3.79
C GLY A 25 20.78 3.53 5.04
N PRO A 26 20.50 4.36 6.07
CA PRO A 26 19.77 3.93 7.27
C PRO A 26 18.25 3.88 7.07
N ASN A 27 17.74 4.36 5.92
CA ASN A 27 16.31 4.48 5.69
C ASN A 27 15.78 3.32 4.84
N MET A 28 14.66 2.73 5.27
CA MET A 28 13.91 1.79 4.46
C MET A 28 12.93 2.56 3.57
N VAL A 29 13.08 2.42 2.26
CA VAL A 29 12.21 3.07 1.27
C VAL A 29 11.33 2.01 0.62
N PHE A 30 10.02 2.13 0.83
CA PHE A 30 9.05 1.26 0.16
C PHE A 30 8.83 1.67 -1.30
N THR A 31 8.79 0.67 -2.18
CA THR A 31 8.54 0.89 -3.60
C THR A 31 7.04 1.01 -3.88
N ALA A 32 6.71 1.46 -5.09
CA ALA A 32 5.33 1.47 -5.56
C ALA A 32 4.71 0.05 -5.58
N ALA A 33 5.51 -1.00 -5.80
CA ALA A 33 5.04 -2.38 -5.82
C ALA A 33 4.49 -2.81 -4.45
N PHE A 34 5.20 -2.47 -3.37
CA PHE A 34 4.71 -2.69 -2.01
C PHE A 34 3.40 -1.96 -1.75
N LEU A 35 3.33 -0.68 -2.12
CA LEU A 35 2.15 0.15 -1.93
C LEU A 35 0.95 -0.41 -2.71
N LEU A 36 1.18 -0.97 -3.90
CA LEU A 36 0.19 -1.66 -4.72
C LEU A 36 -0.27 -2.98 -4.10
N LYS A 37 0.66 -3.84 -3.64
CA LYS A 37 0.35 -5.08 -2.92
C LYS A 37 -0.49 -4.82 -1.67
N ARG A 38 -0.23 -3.71 -0.98
CA ARG A 38 -1.01 -3.25 0.18
C ARG A 38 -2.44 -2.85 -0.17
N GLY A 39 -2.70 -2.50 -1.43
CA GLY A 39 -4.04 -2.19 -1.94
C GLY A 39 -4.65 -0.88 -1.42
N THR A 40 -3.92 -0.07 -0.66
CA THR A 40 -4.46 1.14 -0.04
C THR A 40 -3.39 2.20 0.25
N CYS A 41 -3.73 3.48 0.08
CA CYS A 41 -2.85 4.61 0.40
C CYS A 41 -2.62 4.72 1.92
N CYS A 42 -1.36 4.93 2.31
CA CYS A 42 -0.95 5.02 3.71
C CYS A 42 -1.27 6.35 4.38
N GLY A 43 -1.56 7.40 3.62
CA GLY A 43 -1.74 8.74 4.19
C GLY A 43 -0.45 9.34 4.75
N SER A 44 0.72 8.81 4.37
CA SER A 44 2.02 9.28 4.85
C SER A 44 2.70 10.30 3.92
N GLY A 45 1.99 10.83 2.92
CA GLY A 45 2.55 11.78 1.97
C GLY A 45 3.72 11.26 1.11
N CYS A 46 3.78 9.95 0.82
CA CYS A 46 4.90 9.38 0.07
C CYS A 46 5.04 10.03 -1.33
N ARG A 47 6.27 10.44 -1.68
CA ARG A 47 6.55 11.14 -2.95
C ARG A 47 6.31 10.28 -4.19
N HIS A 48 6.48 8.96 -4.08
CA HIS A 48 6.24 7.97 -5.14
C HIS A 48 4.96 7.16 -4.91
N CYS A 49 3.95 7.75 -4.24
CA CYS A 49 2.69 7.04 -4.00
C CYS A 49 2.01 6.69 -5.34
N PRO A 50 1.76 5.40 -5.63
CA PRO A 50 1.09 5.00 -6.87
C PRO A 50 -0.37 5.47 -6.92
N TYR A 51 -0.97 5.73 -5.75
CA TYR A 51 -2.33 6.22 -5.63
C TYR A 51 -2.45 7.75 -5.75
N ARG A 52 -1.34 8.49 -5.86
CA ARG A 52 -1.38 9.96 -5.89
C ARG A 52 -2.23 10.46 -7.05
N GLY A 53 -3.26 11.25 -6.75
CA GLY A 53 -4.22 11.75 -7.75
C GLY A 53 -5.30 10.75 -8.19
N THR A 54 -5.42 9.60 -7.52
CA THR A 54 -6.55 8.66 -7.67
C THR A 54 -7.55 8.85 -6.52
N PRO A 55 -8.79 8.32 -6.64
CA PRO A 55 -9.75 8.33 -5.52
C PRO A 55 -9.26 7.62 -4.25
N GLN A 56 -8.22 6.78 -4.36
CA GLN A 56 -7.61 6.08 -3.25
C GLN A 56 -6.53 6.93 -2.55
N ASP A 57 -6.23 8.14 -3.03
CA ASP A 57 -5.25 9.03 -2.41
C ASP A 57 -5.77 9.63 -1.09
N LYS A 58 -5.31 9.08 0.03
CA LYS A 58 -5.60 9.65 1.36
C LYS A 58 -4.86 10.95 1.67
N ASN A 59 -3.88 11.34 0.84
CA ASN A 59 -3.15 12.60 0.99
C ASN A 59 -3.66 13.68 0.02
N ALA A 60 -4.70 13.40 -0.77
CA ALA A 60 -5.27 14.40 -1.67
C ALA A 60 -5.68 15.63 -0.86
N PRO A 61 -5.27 16.84 -1.26
CA PRO A 61 -5.78 18.06 -0.65
C PRO A 61 -7.29 18.13 -0.91
N ALA A 62 -8.06 18.37 0.15
CA ALA A 62 -9.50 18.55 0.10
C ALA A 62 -9.91 19.76 -0.74
#